data_AF-A0A8D8J610-F1
#
_entry.id   AF-A0A8D8J610-F1
#
_cell.length_a   1.000
_cell.length_b   1.000
_cell.length_c   1.000
_cell.angle_alpha   90.00
_cell.angle_beta   90.00
_cell.angle_gamma   90.00
#
_symmetry.space_group_name_H-M   'P 1'
#
loop_
_entity.id
_entity.type
_entity.pdbx_description
1 polymer ?
#
loop_
_entity_poly.entity_id
_entity_poly.type
_entity_poly.pdbx_seq_one_letter_code
_entity_poly.pdbx_strand_id
1 'polypeptide(L)'
;PGEENKIAYTEIYQKYQFLVETFIVESLNDRMRFDMERFARELETRKSELLDGEIFELLYTLTDFLTFKEMLLDYKSFKEGAYDELSKDFSVTGLQKLP
;
A
#
# COMPACT_ATOMS: atom_id res chain seq x y z
N PRO A 1 3.10 27.00 -9.80
CA PRO A 1 3.87 25.79 -9.45
C PRO A 1 2.94 24.58 -9.29
N GLY A 2 2.47 23.96 -10.38
CA GLY A 2 1.32 23.05 -10.30
C GLY A 2 1.13 21.98 -11.38
N GLU A 3 2.04 21.86 -12.36
CA GLU A 3 1.83 20.91 -13.46
C GLU A 3 3.05 20.06 -13.84
N GLU A 4 4.29 20.55 -13.67
CA GLU A 4 5.50 19.77 -14.01
C GLU A 4 5.62 18.44 -13.24
N ASN A 5 5.01 18.35 -12.06
CA ASN A 5 5.09 17.17 -11.21
C ASN A 5 4.18 16.01 -11.66
N LYS A 6 3.16 16.25 -12.49
CA LYS A 6 2.14 15.23 -12.82
C LYS A 6 2.67 14.10 -13.70
N ILE A 7 3.56 14.38 -14.65
CA ILE A 7 4.11 13.35 -15.56
C ILE A 7 5.07 12.43 -14.81
N ALA A 8 5.94 13.01 -13.95
CA ALA A 8 6.86 12.24 -13.13
C ALA A 8 6.13 11.31 -12.14
N TYR A 9 5.01 11.74 -11.55
CA TYR A 9 4.21 10.86 -10.68
C TYR A 9 3.58 9.70 -11.45
N THR A 10 3.13 9.92 -12.68
CA THR A 10 2.57 8.84 -13.51
C THR A 10 3.62 7.77 -13.84
N GLU A 11 4.83 8.17 -14.23
CA GLU A 11 5.91 7.21 -14.54
C GLU A 11 6.37 6.43 -13.30
N ILE A 12 6.49 7.09 -12.15
CA ILE A 12 6.84 6.43 -10.89
C ILE A 12 5.73 5.48 -10.47
N TYR A 13 4.47 5.90 -10.62
CA TYR A 13 3.31 5.07 -10.29
C TYR A 13 3.28 3.80 -11.16
N GLN A 14 3.50 3.91 -12.47
CA GLN A 14 3.58 2.75 -13.36
C GLN A 14 4.69 1.78 -12.95
N LYS A 15 5.87 2.28 -12.56
CA LYS A 15 6.96 1.44 -12.04
C LYS A 15 6.58 0.74 -10.73
N TYR A 16 5.90 1.44 -9.85
CA TYR A 16 5.38 0.88 -8.60
C TYR A 16 4.36 -0.22 -8.86
N GLN A 17 3.38 0.00 -9.76
CA GLN A 17 2.41 -1.01 -10.15
C GLN A 17 3.10 -2.26 -10.70
N PHE A 18 4.03 -2.07 -11.66
CA PHE A 18 4.80 -3.18 -12.22
C PHE A 18 5.56 -3.97 -11.16
N LEU A 19 6.20 -3.29 -10.20
CA LEU A 19 6.95 -3.92 -9.13
C LEU A 19 6.03 -4.74 -8.20
N VAL A 20 4.89 -4.19 -7.80
CA VAL A 20 3.93 -4.88 -6.93
C VAL A 20 3.31 -6.08 -7.64
N GLU A 21 2.86 -5.92 -8.88
CA GLU A 21 2.28 -6.99 -9.69
C GLU A 21 3.28 -8.13 -9.89
N THR A 22 4.53 -7.79 -10.28
CA THR A 22 5.60 -8.77 -10.47
C THR A 22 5.90 -9.51 -9.17
N PHE A 23 6.06 -8.78 -8.07
CA PHE A 23 6.36 -9.38 -6.77
C PHE A 23 5.28 -10.38 -6.31
N ILE A 24 4.00 -10.04 -6.50
CA ILE A 24 2.89 -10.92 -6.13
C ILE A 24 2.91 -12.19 -7.00
N VAL A 25 3.04 -12.03 -8.33
CA VAL A 25 3.01 -13.17 -9.26
C VAL A 25 4.22 -14.08 -9.06
N GLU A 26 5.43 -13.53 -8.87
CA GLU A 26 6.63 -14.31 -8.57
C GLU A 26 6.50 -15.04 -7.22
N SER A 27 6.04 -14.34 -6.17
CA SER A 27 5.82 -14.95 -4.85
C SER A 27 4.80 -16.09 -4.87
N LEU A 28 3.76 -15.98 -5.71
CA LEU A 28 2.78 -17.05 -5.90
C LEU A 28 3.40 -18.23 -6.66
N ASN A 29 4.15 -17.95 -7.73
CA ASN A 29 4.84 -18.98 -8.53
C ASN A 29 5.89 -19.76 -7.71
N ASP A 30 6.58 -19.10 -6.79
CA ASP A 30 7.57 -19.73 -5.92
C ASP A 30 6.94 -20.71 -4.92
N ARG A 31 5.69 -20.46 -4.51
CA ARG A 31 4.99 -21.25 -3.49
C ARG A 31 4.08 -22.31 -4.09
N MET A 32 3.56 -22.07 -5.29
CA MET A 32 2.62 -22.95 -5.98
C MET A 32 2.75 -22.74 -7.49
N ARG A 33 2.33 -23.73 -8.27
CA ARG A 33 2.23 -23.55 -9.72
C ARG A 33 1.06 -22.61 -10.03
N PHE A 34 1.33 -21.31 -10.04
CA PHE A 34 0.35 -20.27 -10.27
C PHE A 34 0.20 -20.00 -11.77
N ASP A 35 -1.05 -19.84 -12.20
CA ASP A 35 -1.39 -19.50 -13.58
C ASP A 35 -2.40 -18.36 -13.52
N MET A 36 -1.97 -17.17 -13.92
CA MET A 36 -2.76 -15.95 -13.81
C MET A 36 -4.01 -16.00 -14.68
N GLU A 37 -3.94 -16.60 -15.87
CA GLU A 37 -5.10 -16.70 -16.76
C GLU A 37 -6.15 -17.66 -16.19
N ARG A 38 -5.69 -18.78 -15.64
CA ARG A 38 -6.58 -19.73 -14.96
C ARG A 38 -7.21 -19.09 -13.74
N PHE A 39 -6.42 -18.40 -12.91
CA PHE A 39 -6.90 -17.70 -11.74
C PHE A 39 -7.96 -16.65 -12.10
N ALA A 40 -7.73 -15.83 -13.14
CA ALA A 40 -8.70 -14.83 -13.60
C ALA A 40 -10.03 -15.46 -14.04
N ARG A 41 -10.00 -16.61 -14.73
CA ARG A 41 -11.21 -17.35 -15.12
C ARG A 41 -11.97 -17.87 -13.89
N GLU A 42 -11.27 -18.48 -12.94
CA GLU A 42 -11.87 -18.98 -11.70
C GLU A 42 -12.46 -17.84 -10.87
N LEU A 43 -11.77 -16.69 -10.82
CA LEU A 43 -12.24 -15.49 -10.13
C LEU A 43 -13.56 -14.96 -10.72
N GLU A 44 -13.68 -14.89 -12.04
CA GLU A 44 -14.92 -14.42 -12.68
C GLU A 44 -16.10 -15.36 -12.39
N THR A 45 -15.86 -16.68 -12.30
CA THR A 45 -16.93 -17.64 -11.96
C THR A 45 -17.39 -17.56 -10.51
N ARG A 46 -16.55 -17.04 -9.60
CA ARG A 46 -16.81 -16.97 -8.15
C ARG A 46 -16.81 -15.54 -7.62
N LYS A 47 -17.02 -14.59 -8.52
CA LYS A 47 -16.88 -13.15 -8.28
C LYS A 47 -17.67 -12.66 -7.07
N SER A 48 -18.90 -13.13 -6.92
CA SER A 48 -19.78 -12.75 -5.81
C SER A 48 -19.35 -13.30 -4.44
N GLU A 49 -18.57 -14.39 -4.40
CA GLU A 49 -18.09 -14.98 -3.14
C GLU A 49 -16.74 -14.43 -2.72
N LEU A 50 -15.89 -14.08 -3.70
CA LEU A 50 -14.48 -13.78 -3.45
C LEU A 50 -14.18 -12.28 -3.39
N LEU A 51 -14.95 -11.43 -4.08
CA LEU A 51 -14.66 -9.99 -4.15
C LEU A 51 -15.05 -9.20 -2.90
N ASP A 52 -15.88 -9.75 -2.00
CA ASP A 52 -16.22 -9.15 -0.70
C ASP A 52 -15.15 -9.45 0.40
N GLY A 53 -13.99 -9.97 0.02
CA GLY A 53 -12.92 -10.31 0.95
C GLY A 53 -11.93 -9.16 1.18
N GLU A 54 -11.48 -8.99 2.42
CA GLU A 54 -10.46 -8.02 2.85
C GLU A 54 -9.17 -8.06 2.00
N ILE A 55 -8.85 -9.23 1.43
CA ILE A 55 -7.69 -9.42 0.56
C ILE A 55 -7.82 -8.63 -0.74
N PHE A 56 -9.01 -8.60 -1.36
CA PHE A 56 -9.22 -7.87 -2.60
C PHE A 56 -9.30 -6.36 -2.37
N GLU A 57 -9.84 -5.94 -1.23
CA GLU A 57 -9.77 -4.54 -0.80
C GLU A 57 -8.31 -4.09 -0.64
N LEU A 58 -7.47 -4.90 0.02
CA LEU A 58 -6.04 -4.62 0.14
C LEU A 58 -5.38 -4.52 -1.24
N LEU A 59 -5.61 -5.49 -2.14
CA LEU A 59 -5.08 -5.43 -3.51
C LEU A 59 -5.56 -4.18 -4.26
N TYR A 60 -6.81 -3.76 -4.06
CA TYR A 60 -7.35 -2.53 -4.64
C TYR A 60 -6.62 -1.30 -4.13
N THR A 61 -6.37 -1.19 -2.82
CA THR A 61 -5.62 -0.04 -2.25
C THR A 61 -4.20 0.06 -2.79
N LEU A 62 -3.56 -1.07 -3.13
CA LEU A 62 -2.24 -1.06 -3.77
C LEU A 62 -2.28 -0.49 -5.19
N THR A 63 -3.44 -0.52 -5.86
CA THR A 63 -3.66 -0.01 -7.23
C THR A 63 -4.40 1.32 -7.27
N ASP A 64 -4.64 1.95 -6.13
CA ASP A 64 -5.26 3.27 -6.06
C ASP A 64 -4.18 4.37 -6.09
N PHE A 65 -4.24 5.23 -7.09
CA PHE A 65 -3.25 6.29 -7.28
C PHE A 65 -3.25 7.31 -6.13
N LEU A 66 -4.43 7.62 -5.57
CA LEU A 66 -4.54 8.60 -4.50
C LEU A 66 -3.86 8.08 -3.22
N THR A 67 -4.16 6.84 -2.85
CA THR A 67 -3.53 6.13 -1.73
C THR A 67 -2.01 6.04 -1.91
N PHE A 68 -1.54 5.68 -3.10
CA PHE A 68 -0.11 5.67 -3.42
C PHE A 68 0.55 7.05 -3.20
N LYS A 69 -0.11 8.11 -3.69
CA LYS A 69 0.41 9.48 -3.60
C LYS A 69 0.48 9.94 -2.15
N GLU A 70 -0.55 9.66 -1.35
CA GLU A 70 -0.58 9.99 0.09
C GLU A 70 0.58 9.30 0.82
N MET A 71 0.75 8.00 0.61
CA MET A 71 1.88 7.25 1.19
C MET A 71 3.24 7.84 0.83
N LEU A 72 3.43 8.30 -0.42
CA LEU A 72 4.67 8.92 -0.86
C LEU A 72 4.92 10.27 -0.18
N LEU A 73 3.87 11.08 -0.01
CA LEU A 73 3.94 12.38 0.67
C LEU A 73 4.18 12.23 2.17
N ASP A 74 3.56 11.23 2.80
CA ASP A 74 3.79 10.89 4.20
C ASP A 74 5.23 10.45 4.42
N TYR A 75 5.74 9.56 3.55
CA TYR A 75 7.14 9.13 3.60
C TYR A 75 8.12 10.29 3.39
N LYS A 76 7.81 11.21 2.47
CA LYS A 76 8.60 12.43 2.26
C LYS A 76 8.61 13.29 3.53
N SER A 77 7.45 13.53 4.12
CA SER A 77 7.30 14.34 5.35
C SER A 77 8.07 13.72 6.53
N PHE A 78 8.02 12.39 6.66
CA PHE A 78 8.83 11.64 7.61
C PHE A 78 10.34 11.83 7.38
N LYS A 79 10.80 11.72 6.13
CA LYS A 79 12.23 11.90 5.80
C LYS A 79 12.73 13.33 5.97
N GLU A 80 11.86 14.31 5.77
CA GLU A 80 12.17 15.74 5.95
C GLU A 80 12.04 16.18 7.41
N GLY A 81 11.67 15.29 8.33
CA GLY A 81 11.52 15.59 9.76
C GLY A 81 10.30 16.45 10.09
N ALA A 82 9.37 16.58 9.15
CA ALA A 82 8.09 17.27 9.33
C ALA A 82 7.01 16.37 9.96
N TYR A 83 7.32 15.09 10.18
CA TYR A 83 6.48 14.18 10.94
C TYR A 83 6.69 14.47 12.43
N ASP A 84 5.72 15.10 13.07
CA ASP A 84 5.73 15.31 14.52
C ASP A 84 5.75 13.94 15.20
N GLU A 85 6.85 13.65 15.89
CA GLU A 85 6.98 12.46 16.71
C GLU A 85 5.90 12.52 17.80
N LEU A 86 4.83 11.75 17.64
CA LEU A 86 3.81 11.55 18.68
C LEU A 86 4.41 11.07 20.03
N SER A 87 5.65 10.55 20.02
CA SER A 87 6.43 10.25 21.22
C SER A 87 6.81 11.49 22.04
N LYS A 88 6.84 12.68 21.45
CA LYS A 88 7.06 13.95 22.15
C LYS A 88 5.81 14.44 22.87
N ASP A 89 4.64 14.07 22.38
CA ASP A 89 3.35 14.49 22.93
C ASP A 89 2.88 13.60 24.09
N PHE A 90 3.39 12.36 24.17
CA PHE A 90 3.03 11.43 25.24
C PHE A 90 4.23 11.07 26.10
N SER A 91 4.21 11.47 27.38
CA SER A 91 5.20 11.03 28.37
C SER A 91 4.56 10.08 29.38
N VAL A 92 5.11 8.86 29.49
CA VAL A 92 4.71 7.90 30.52
C VAL A 92 5.48 8.25 31.80
N THR A 93 4.79 8.78 32.80
CA THR A 93 5.36 9.01 34.13
C THR A 93 4.83 7.95 35.11
N GLY A 94 5.72 7.42 35.95
CA GLY A 94 5.34 6.44 36.97
C GLY A 94 4.47 7.08 38.07
N LEU A 95 3.48 6.32 38.57
CA LEU A 95 2.66 6.76 39.70
C LEU A 95 3.52 6.91 40.95
N GLN A 96 3.78 8.14 41.37
CA GLN A 96 4.35 8.39 42.69
C GLN A 96 3.28 8.03 43.74
N LYS A 97 3.63 7.14 44.69
CA LYS A 97 2.78 6.91 45.87
C LYS A 97 2.67 8.25 46.62
N LEU A 98 1.45 8.77 46.71
CA LEU A 98 1.15 9.91 47.59
C LEU A 98 1.45 9.55 49.05
N PRO A 99 1.96 10.50 49.86
CA PRO A 99 2.31 10.29 51.26
C PRO A 99 1.12 9.94 52.14
#